data_AF-A0A969ZXE2-F1
#
_entry.id   AF-A0A969ZXE2-F1
#
_cell.length_a   1.000
_cell.length_b   1.000
_cell.length_c   1.000
_cell.angle_alpha   90.00
_cell.angle_beta   90.00
_cell.angle_gamma   90.00
#
_symmetry.space_group_name_H-M   'P 1'
#
loop_
_entity.id
_entity.type
_entity.pdbx_description
1 polymer ?
#
loop_
_entity_poly.entity_id
_entity_poly.type
_entity_poly.pdbx_seq_one_letter_code
_entity_poly.pdbx_strand_id
1 'polypeptide(L)'
;VKYAQMLGAQGAIISQEGFGNPTTDLMLTCKGLENSGIKTVIITNEDAGVDGMSESLPDTVSEANAIVSTGNSNETILLPKMGKIIGQLHEIERVTGGNVDSIQEDGQLLVEIHGIMGSHNLQGNTFLSAITV
;
A
#
# COMPACT_ATOMS: atom_id res chain seq x y z
N VAL A 1 -6.32 -21.44 -2.19
CA VAL A 1 -6.73 -22.61 -1.37
C VAL A 1 -6.21 -23.94 -1.90
N LYS A 2 -6.66 -24.44 -3.07
CA LYS A 2 -6.28 -25.76 -3.62
C LYS A 2 -4.78 -26.06 -3.55
N TYR A 3 -3.94 -25.14 -4.04
CA TYR A 3 -2.48 -25.33 -4.03
C TYR A 3 -1.90 -25.39 -2.61
N ALA A 4 -2.36 -24.53 -1.70
CA ALA A 4 -1.93 -24.54 -0.31
C ALA A 4 -2.26 -25.88 0.38
N GLN A 5 -3.43 -26.45 0.10
CA GLN A 5 -3.81 -27.78 0.58
C GLN A 5 -2.94 -28.89 -0.04
N MET A 6 -2.69 -28.85 -1.34
CA MET A 6 -1.81 -29.82 -2.01
C MET A 6 -0.38 -29.81 -1.46
N LEU A 7 0.10 -28.63 -1.02
CA LEU A 7 1.40 -28.46 -0.38
C LEU A 7 1.40 -28.84 1.11
N GLY A 8 0.23 -29.15 1.70
CA GLY A 8 0.11 -29.40 3.14
C GLY A 8 0.39 -28.16 4.01
N ALA A 9 0.16 -26.97 3.48
CA ALA A 9 0.43 -25.72 4.18
C ALA A 9 -0.44 -25.57 5.43
N GLN A 10 0.17 -25.20 6.56
CA GLN A 10 -0.53 -24.88 7.81
C GLN A 10 -0.83 -23.38 7.92
N GLY A 11 -0.13 -22.56 7.15
CA GLY A 11 -0.40 -21.14 7.05
C GLY A 11 0.11 -20.51 5.75
N ALA A 12 -0.29 -19.27 5.52
CA ALA A 12 0.07 -18.46 4.36
C ALA A 12 0.25 -16.99 4.78
N ILE A 13 1.26 -16.35 4.20
CA ILE A 13 1.42 -14.89 4.26
C ILE A 13 0.90 -14.34 2.93
N ILE A 14 -0.01 -13.37 2.99
CA ILE A 14 -0.61 -12.74 1.82
C ILE A 14 -0.19 -11.28 1.80
N SER A 15 0.68 -10.92 0.86
CA SER A 15 0.98 -9.52 0.56
C SER A 15 -0.03 -9.00 -0.45
N GLN A 16 -0.70 -7.89 -0.14
CA GLN A 16 -1.55 -7.20 -1.13
C GLN A 16 -0.69 -6.64 -2.27
N GLU A 17 -1.26 -6.52 -3.46
CA GLU A 17 -0.72 -5.69 -4.54
C GLU A 17 -1.83 -4.75 -5.03
N GLY A 18 -1.52 -3.47 -5.21
CA GLY A 18 -2.50 -2.47 -5.64
C GLY A 18 -3.51 -2.10 -4.56
N PHE A 19 -4.62 -1.46 -4.94
CA PHE A 19 -5.65 -0.97 -4.03
C PHE A 19 -7.06 -0.97 -4.64
N GLY A 20 -8.09 -0.90 -3.80
CA GLY A 20 -9.49 -0.94 -4.22
C GLY A 20 -9.97 -2.37 -4.42
N ASN A 21 -10.23 -2.78 -5.65
CA ASN A 21 -10.72 -4.14 -5.97
C ASN A 21 -9.81 -5.27 -5.44
N PRO A 22 -8.46 -5.16 -5.50
CA PRO A 22 -7.57 -6.17 -4.91
C PRO A 22 -7.76 -6.37 -3.40
N THR A 23 -8.29 -5.40 -2.67
CA THR A 23 -8.63 -5.59 -1.25
C THR A 23 -9.72 -6.64 -1.08
N THR A 24 -10.72 -6.67 -1.95
CA THR A 24 -11.75 -7.73 -1.91
C THR A 24 -11.15 -9.09 -2.25
N ASP A 25 -10.26 -9.17 -3.24
CA ASP A 25 -9.58 -10.43 -3.57
C ASP A 25 -8.72 -10.94 -2.40
N LEU A 26 -8.05 -10.03 -1.69
CA LEU A 26 -7.29 -10.30 -0.48
C LEU A 26 -8.19 -10.88 0.62
N MET A 27 -9.33 -10.24 0.89
CA MET A 27 -10.27 -10.68 1.93
C MET A 27 -10.92 -12.03 1.59
N LEU A 28 -11.33 -12.23 0.33
CA LEU A 28 -11.87 -13.50 -0.15
C LEU A 28 -10.82 -14.62 -0.07
N THR A 29 -9.57 -14.32 -0.37
CA THR A 29 -8.46 -15.29 -0.27
C THR A 29 -8.18 -15.67 1.18
N CYS A 30 -8.11 -14.68 2.07
CA CYS A 30 -7.98 -14.87 3.51
C CYS A 30 -9.09 -15.78 4.05
N LYS A 31 -10.34 -15.41 3.77
CA LYS A 31 -11.52 -16.17 4.16
C LYS A 31 -11.49 -17.61 3.66
N GLY A 32 -11.13 -17.83 2.41
CA GLY A 32 -11.06 -19.16 1.82
C GLY A 32 -9.99 -20.06 2.46
N LEU A 33 -8.84 -19.49 2.81
CA LEU A 33 -7.74 -20.21 3.47
C LEU A 33 -8.09 -20.55 4.93
N GLU A 34 -8.57 -19.56 5.69
CA GLU A 34 -8.94 -19.75 7.11
C GLU A 34 -10.06 -20.78 7.27
N ASN A 35 -11.11 -20.72 6.43
CA ASN A 35 -12.19 -21.71 6.44
C ASN A 35 -11.73 -23.12 6.02
N SER A 36 -10.56 -23.24 5.40
CA SER A 36 -9.92 -24.51 5.06
C SER A 36 -8.93 -25.01 6.12
N GLY A 37 -8.84 -24.33 7.28
CA GLY A 37 -7.91 -24.65 8.36
C GLY A 37 -6.47 -24.17 8.14
N ILE A 38 -6.23 -23.29 7.15
CA ILE A 38 -4.90 -22.74 6.84
C ILE A 38 -4.84 -21.32 7.40
N LYS A 39 -3.94 -21.07 8.35
CA LYS A 39 -3.83 -19.76 9.00
C LYS A 39 -3.25 -18.69 8.09
N THR A 40 -3.69 -17.46 8.26
CA THR A 40 -3.31 -16.35 7.38
C THR A 40 -2.73 -15.19 8.17
N VAL A 41 -1.71 -14.56 7.59
CA VAL A 41 -1.24 -13.23 7.99
C VAL A 41 -1.25 -12.37 6.73
N ILE A 42 -1.90 -11.23 6.82
CA ILE A 42 -1.96 -10.26 5.72
C ILE A 42 -0.89 -9.19 5.93
N ILE A 43 -0.20 -8.80 4.87
CA ILE A 43 0.65 -7.62 4.84
C ILE A 43 0.04 -6.67 3.81
N THR A 44 -0.36 -5.47 4.24
CA THR A 44 -0.98 -4.47 3.37
C THR A 44 -0.68 -3.05 3.81
N ASN A 45 -0.79 -2.10 2.89
CA ASN A 45 -0.89 -0.67 3.19
C ASN A 45 -2.36 -0.27 3.41
N GLU A 46 -2.57 0.89 4.01
CA GLU A 46 -3.90 1.44 4.32
C GLU A 46 -4.20 2.64 3.43
N ASP A 47 -5.46 2.87 3.07
CA ASP A 47 -5.91 4.10 2.40
C ASP A 47 -6.84 4.85 3.34
N ALA A 48 -6.26 5.38 4.43
CA ALA A 48 -6.99 6.02 5.52
C ALA A 48 -7.22 7.52 5.29
N GLY A 49 -7.02 8.03 4.07
CA GLY A 49 -7.12 9.45 3.74
C GLY A 49 -5.94 10.27 4.26
N VAL A 50 -5.82 11.52 3.82
CA VAL A 50 -4.66 12.39 4.13
C VAL A 50 -4.50 12.70 5.63
N ASP A 51 -5.57 12.56 6.40
CA ASP A 51 -5.60 12.76 7.86
C ASP A 51 -5.57 11.45 8.66
N GLY A 52 -5.56 10.30 7.98
CA GLY A 52 -5.58 8.97 8.59
C GLY A 52 -6.89 8.60 9.28
N MET A 53 -8.00 9.31 9.00
CA MET A 53 -9.29 9.12 9.69
C MET A 53 -10.34 8.38 8.87
N SER A 54 -10.07 8.10 7.59
CA SER A 54 -10.97 7.30 6.74
C SER A 54 -10.83 5.81 7.05
N GLU A 55 -11.84 5.02 6.68
CA GLU A 55 -11.79 3.56 6.78
C GLU A 55 -10.59 3.02 6.00
N SER A 56 -9.62 2.43 6.71
CA SER A 56 -8.32 2.04 6.17
C SER A 56 -8.38 1.04 5.02
N LEU A 57 -9.39 0.15 5.01
CA LEU A 57 -9.58 -0.88 4.01
C LEU A 57 -11.03 -0.87 3.51
N PRO A 58 -11.27 -0.87 2.18
CA PRO A 58 -12.62 -0.82 1.63
C PRO A 58 -13.45 -2.09 1.85
N ASP A 59 -12.81 -3.21 2.20
CA ASP A 59 -13.48 -4.49 2.45
C ASP A 59 -12.76 -5.24 3.58
N THR A 60 -13.51 -5.98 4.39
CA THR A 60 -12.99 -6.77 5.52
C THR A 60 -13.80 -8.05 5.74
N VAL A 61 -13.14 -9.08 6.28
CA VAL A 61 -13.78 -10.32 6.74
C VAL A 61 -13.36 -10.63 8.17
N SER A 62 -14.24 -11.26 8.95
CA SER A 62 -13.98 -11.62 10.35
C SER A 62 -12.76 -12.53 10.55
N GLU A 63 -12.43 -13.32 9.52
CA GLU A 63 -11.30 -14.22 9.48
C GLU A 63 -9.95 -13.49 9.38
N ALA A 64 -9.93 -12.26 8.87
CA ALA A 64 -8.72 -11.42 8.73
C ALA A 64 -8.35 -10.75 10.05
N ASN A 65 -7.97 -11.55 11.05
CA ASN A 65 -7.65 -11.07 12.40
C ASN A 65 -6.13 -10.91 12.67
N ALA A 66 -5.30 -11.15 11.65
CA ALA A 66 -3.85 -10.97 11.70
C ALA A 66 -3.39 -10.15 10.48
N ILE A 67 -3.31 -8.83 10.65
CA ILE A 67 -2.93 -7.88 9.61
C ILE A 67 -1.71 -7.08 10.08
N VAL A 68 -0.71 -6.98 9.22
CA VAL A 68 0.46 -6.10 9.36
C VAL A 68 0.29 -4.95 8.38
N SER A 69 0.08 -3.76 8.93
CA SER A 69 0.06 -2.53 8.16
C SER A 69 1.48 -2.06 7.82
N THR A 70 1.69 -1.58 6.60
CA THR A 70 2.92 -0.87 6.21
C THR A 70 2.77 0.64 6.16
N GLY A 71 1.66 1.17 6.67
CA GLY A 71 1.39 2.61 6.72
C GLY A 71 0.27 3.06 5.78
N ASN A 72 -0.09 4.34 5.93
CA ASN A 72 -1.13 5.01 5.16
C ASN A 72 -0.60 5.56 3.84
N SER A 73 -1.19 5.13 2.73
CA SER A 73 -0.78 5.52 1.38
C SER A 73 -1.11 6.97 1.04
N ASN A 74 -2.12 7.53 1.70
CA ASN A 74 -2.58 8.90 1.46
C ASN A 74 -1.81 9.95 2.27
N GLU A 75 -0.86 9.53 3.12
CA GLU A 75 -0.03 10.47 3.89
C GLU A 75 0.68 11.42 2.91
N THR A 76 0.48 12.72 3.11
CA THR A 76 1.08 13.73 2.24
C THR A 76 2.49 14.07 2.71
N ILE A 77 3.44 14.04 1.79
CA ILE A 77 4.84 14.38 2.04
C ILE A 77 5.25 15.58 1.18
N LEU A 78 6.16 16.39 1.74
CA LEU A 78 6.78 17.50 1.04
C LEU A 78 8.21 17.14 0.65
N LEU A 79 8.44 16.91 -0.63
CA LEU A 79 9.77 16.65 -1.17
C LEU A 79 10.48 17.97 -1.49
N PRO A 80 11.79 18.07 -1.24
CA PRO A 80 12.55 19.27 -1.55
C PRO A 80 12.61 19.52 -3.06
N LYS A 81 12.98 20.74 -3.46
CA LYS A 81 13.22 21.06 -4.87
C LYS A 81 14.32 20.16 -5.44
N MET A 82 14.02 19.50 -6.55
CA MET A 82 14.97 18.62 -7.23
C MET A 82 15.98 19.43 -8.04
N GLY A 83 17.28 19.17 -7.83
CA GLY A 83 18.35 19.80 -8.61
C GLY A 83 18.44 19.30 -10.06
N LYS A 84 17.82 18.14 -10.35
CA LYS A 84 17.77 17.53 -11.68
C LYS A 84 16.45 16.79 -11.86
N ILE A 85 15.80 16.99 -13.00
CA ILE A 85 14.56 16.31 -13.40
C ILE A 85 14.87 15.40 -14.58
N ILE A 86 14.39 14.16 -14.53
CA ILE A 86 14.46 13.20 -15.63
C ILE A 86 13.01 12.93 -16.06
N GLY A 87 12.64 13.34 -17.28
CA GLY A 87 11.26 13.27 -17.78
C GLY A 87 10.52 14.60 -17.74
N GLN A 88 9.20 14.54 -17.66
CA GLN A 88 8.30 15.70 -17.66
C GLN A 88 7.74 15.96 -16.26
N LEU A 89 8.09 17.09 -15.65
CA LEU A 89 7.70 17.39 -14.26
C LEU A 89 6.18 17.45 -14.06
N HIS A 90 5.47 18.08 -15.00
CA HIS A 90 4.00 18.25 -14.93
C HIS A 90 3.22 16.94 -14.94
N GLU A 91 3.83 15.81 -15.33
CA GLU A 91 3.15 14.51 -15.23
C GLU A 91 2.89 14.12 -13.77
N ILE A 92 3.60 14.73 -12.80
CA ILE A 92 3.34 14.50 -11.38
C ILE A 92 1.90 14.86 -10.97
N GLU A 93 1.25 15.78 -11.67
CA GLU A 93 -0.13 16.17 -11.38
C GLU A 93 -1.16 15.07 -11.72
N ARG A 94 -0.73 14.04 -12.46
CA ARG A 94 -1.59 12.99 -13.02
C ARG A 94 -1.24 11.59 -12.56
N VAL A 95 -0.09 11.40 -11.91
CA VAL A 95 0.28 10.11 -11.34
C VAL A 95 -0.50 9.85 -10.05
N THR A 96 -0.61 8.57 -9.68
CA THR A 96 -1.13 8.18 -8.37
C THR A 96 -0.40 8.93 -7.26
N GLY A 97 -1.15 9.51 -6.32
CA GLY A 97 -0.62 10.32 -5.22
C GLY A 97 -0.26 11.77 -5.59
N GLY A 98 -0.41 12.18 -6.84
CA GLY A 98 -0.24 13.58 -7.26
C GLY A 98 -1.55 14.24 -7.66
N ASN A 99 -1.54 15.58 -7.74
CA ASN A 99 -2.67 16.40 -8.16
C ASN A 99 -2.18 17.75 -8.72
N VAL A 100 -3.11 18.60 -9.18
CA VAL A 100 -2.80 19.91 -9.78
C VAL A 100 -2.05 20.87 -8.86
N ASP A 101 -2.13 20.66 -7.55
CA ASP A 101 -1.46 21.45 -6.52
C ASP A 101 -0.14 20.80 -6.07
N SER A 102 0.35 19.76 -6.76
CA SER A 102 1.56 19.04 -6.35
C SER A 102 2.84 19.87 -6.51
N ILE A 103 2.95 20.74 -7.52
CA ILE A 103 4.15 21.55 -7.73
C ILE A 103 4.01 22.88 -6.99
N GLN A 104 4.83 23.09 -5.95
CA GLN A 104 4.81 24.33 -5.16
C GLN A 104 5.52 25.47 -5.90
N GLU A 105 5.22 26.72 -5.54
CA GLU A 105 5.81 27.92 -6.17
C GLU A 105 7.35 27.97 -6.07
N ASP A 106 7.92 27.41 -5.00
CA ASP A 106 9.36 27.34 -4.78
C ASP A 106 10.04 26.15 -5.50
N GLY A 107 9.24 25.26 -6.09
CA GLY A 107 9.65 24.04 -6.78
C GLY A 107 9.74 22.80 -5.90
N GLN A 108 9.28 22.85 -4.64
CA GLN A 108 9.01 21.66 -3.84
C GLN A 108 7.84 20.86 -4.43
N LEU A 109 7.74 19.58 -4.03
CA LEU A 109 6.67 18.69 -4.49
C LEU A 109 5.85 18.19 -3.30
N LEU A 110 4.57 18.52 -3.29
CA LEU A 110 3.58 18.03 -2.34
C LEU A 110 2.84 16.86 -2.97
N VAL A 111 3.07 15.65 -2.47
CA VAL A 111 2.50 14.41 -3.02
C VAL A 111 2.15 13.45 -1.91
N GLU A 112 1.18 12.58 -2.13
CA GLU A 112 0.95 11.42 -1.27
C GLU A 112 2.12 10.44 -1.40
N ILE A 113 2.44 9.76 -0.30
CA ILE A 113 3.54 8.80 -0.23
C ILE A 113 3.38 7.64 -1.23
N HIS A 114 2.16 7.28 -1.63
CA HIS A 114 1.90 6.31 -2.70
C HIS A 114 2.44 6.74 -4.07
N GLY A 115 2.64 8.05 -4.32
CA GLY A 115 3.29 8.52 -5.54
C GLY A 115 4.76 8.14 -5.66
N ILE A 116 5.38 7.68 -4.57
CA ILE A 116 6.73 7.14 -4.57
C ILE A 116 6.68 5.64 -4.77
N MET A 117 7.21 5.16 -5.89
CA MET A 117 7.35 3.72 -6.13
C MET A 117 8.14 3.03 -5.00
N GLY A 118 7.54 2.00 -4.42
CA GLY A 118 8.16 1.19 -3.36
C GLY A 118 8.13 1.82 -1.97
N SER A 119 7.37 2.91 -1.76
CA SER A 119 7.18 3.50 -0.43
C SER A 119 6.48 2.57 0.56
N HIS A 120 5.59 1.71 0.07
CA HIS A 120 4.97 0.62 0.84
C HIS A 120 5.59 -0.71 0.41
N ASN A 121 6.60 -1.18 1.14
CA ASN A 121 7.17 -2.48 0.87
C ASN A 121 6.37 -3.58 1.58
N LEU A 122 5.54 -4.29 0.81
CA LEU A 122 4.72 -5.40 1.28
C LEU A 122 5.44 -6.77 1.22
N GLN A 123 6.67 -6.81 0.70
CA GLN A 123 7.47 -8.02 0.51
C GLN A 123 8.36 -8.35 1.72
N GLY A 124 8.49 -7.43 2.69
CA GLY A 124 9.25 -7.66 3.94
C GLY A 124 10.75 -7.93 3.75
N ASN A 125 11.30 -7.73 2.55
CA ASN A 125 12.64 -8.19 2.16
C ASN A 125 13.66 -7.06 1.89
N THR A 126 13.36 -5.81 2.25
CA THR A 126 14.31 -4.71 2.03
C THR A 126 14.44 -3.80 3.25
N PHE A 127 15.65 -3.29 3.47
CA PHE A 127 15.93 -2.16 4.38
C PHE A 127 15.62 -0.79 3.73
N LEU A 128 14.82 -0.76 2.65
CA LEU A 128 14.50 0.48 1.97
C LEU A 128 13.51 1.27 2.83
N SER A 129 14.02 2.29 3.51
CA SER A 129 13.21 3.28 4.24
C SER A 129 13.39 4.63 3.56
N ALA A 130 12.31 5.38 3.35
CA ALA A 130 12.39 6.79 2.99
C ALA A 130 12.53 7.62 4.27
N ILE A 131 13.55 8.47 4.35
CA ILE A 131 13.70 9.47 5.41
C ILE A 131 13.66 10.83 4.72
N THR A 132 12.67 11.65 5.05
CA THR A 132 12.64 13.06 4.65
C THR A 132 13.61 13.81 5.57
N VAL A 133 14.74 14.26 5.02
CA VAL A 133 15.74 15.12 5.68
C VAL A 133 15.68 16.54 5.14
#